data_AF-A0A1V5B3Y5-F1
#
_entry.id   AF-A0A1V5B3Y5-F1
#
_cell.length_a   1.000
_cell.length_b   1.000
_cell.length_c   1.000
_cell.angle_alpha   90.00
_cell.angle_beta   90.00
_cell.angle_gamma   90.00
#
_symmetry.space_group_name_H-M   'P 1'
#
loop_
_entity.id
_entity.type
_entity.pdbx_description
1 polymer ?
#
loop_
_entity_poly.entity_id
_entity_poly.type
_entity_poly.pdbx_seq_one_letter_code
_entity_poly.pdbx_strand_id
1 'polypeptide(L)'
;MINADCMADRAEELEAAANGIDPASLQAAKAAMNINCREYLRWVDLFSCRLETIEPEKLHHFARALSLTLLGHLPVRPATCPFCIQYGDDKSCKGCGYAATHGRCDADDSAFSLFIESFQELGRSIYQDTANEISDVSAKEAKRILSALLLSSKDLTRGFQEDLPSLSTLQLMRKKQNYIDHMILLLPLVLFSEDVRAMCRILDSRLKSYW
;
A
#
# COMPACT_ATOMS: atom_id res chain seq x y z
N MET A 1 2.37 9.79 -28.25
CA MET A 1 1.52 8.65 -28.67
C MET A 1 2.38 7.41 -28.57
N ILE A 2 2.13 6.54 -27.59
CA ILE A 2 2.83 5.25 -27.46
C ILE A 2 2.08 4.28 -28.41
N ASN A 3 2.83 3.60 -29.27
CA ASN A 3 2.29 2.75 -30.34
C ASN A 3 1.50 1.57 -29.74
N ALA A 4 0.32 1.25 -30.27
CA ALA A 4 -0.54 0.18 -29.75
C ALA A 4 0.16 -1.19 -29.77
N ASP A 5 1.02 -1.44 -30.77
CA ASP A 5 1.83 -2.66 -30.86
C ASP A 5 2.84 -2.80 -29.71
N CYS A 6 3.41 -1.69 -29.22
CA CYS A 6 4.36 -1.69 -28.09
C CYS A 6 3.69 -2.01 -26.75
N MET A 7 2.39 -1.75 -26.62
CA MET A 7 1.61 -2.08 -25.41
C MET A 7 1.20 -3.56 -25.39
N ALA A 8 0.94 -4.16 -26.55
CA ALA A 8 0.61 -5.58 -26.67
C ALA A 8 1.81 -6.47 -26.32
N ASP A 9 3.00 -6.15 -26.86
CA ASP A 9 4.24 -6.87 -26.55
C ASP A 9 4.55 -6.87 -25.05
N ARG A 10 4.38 -5.71 -24.39
CA ARG A 10 4.66 -5.55 -22.95
C ARG A 10 3.68 -6.34 -22.07
N ALA A 11 2.42 -6.48 -22.50
CA ALA A 11 1.44 -7.28 -21.76
C ALA A 11 1.75 -8.78 -21.85
N GLU A 12 2.17 -9.26 -23.02
CA GLU A 12 2.60 -10.64 -23.22
C GLU A 12 3.88 -10.97 -22.43
N GLU A 13 4.86 -10.06 -22.42
CA GLU A 13 6.07 -10.18 -21.60
C GLU A 13 5.75 -10.26 -20.10
N LEU A 14 4.79 -9.46 -19.63
CA LEU A 14 4.36 -9.46 -18.23
C LEU A 14 3.65 -10.78 -17.85
N GLU A 15 2.84 -11.32 -18.75
CA GLU A 15 2.17 -12.60 -18.55
C GLU A 15 3.17 -13.76 -18.54
N ALA A 16 4.11 -13.79 -19.49
CA ALA A 16 5.20 -14.77 -19.51
C ALA A 16 6.05 -14.70 -18.23
N ALA A 17 6.41 -13.49 -17.79
CA ALA A 17 7.10 -13.24 -16.54
C ALA A 17 6.33 -13.78 -15.32
N ALA A 18 5.02 -13.54 -15.26
CA ALA A 18 4.18 -13.99 -14.16
C ALA A 18 4.02 -15.52 -14.14
N ASN A 19 3.95 -16.15 -15.32
CA ASN A 19 3.89 -17.61 -15.48
C ASN A 19 5.22 -18.31 -15.15
N GLY A 20 6.33 -17.60 -15.27
CA GLY A 20 7.67 -18.09 -14.88
C GLY A 20 7.98 -18.02 -13.38
N ILE A 21 7.04 -17.59 -12.55
CA ILE A 21 7.22 -17.59 -11.09
C ILE A 21 6.99 -18.99 -10.51
N ASP A 22 7.95 -19.43 -9.71
CA ASP A 22 7.90 -20.68 -8.98
C ASP A 22 6.72 -20.67 -7.98
N PRO A 23 5.95 -21.76 -7.89
CA PRO A 23 4.84 -21.85 -6.93
C PRO A 23 5.25 -21.57 -5.49
N ALA A 24 6.49 -21.94 -5.10
CA ALA A 24 7.02 -21.66 -3.78
C ALA A 24 7.22 -20.15 -3.53
N SER A 25 7.74 -19.41 -4.51
CA SER A 25 7.92 -17.96 -4.44
C SER A 25 6.57 -17.22 -4.37
N LEU A 26 5.59 -17.67 -5.16
CA LEU A 26 4.22 -17.17 -5.08
C LEU A 26 3.60 -17.43 -3.71
N GLN A 27 3.73 -18.65 -3.19
CA GLN A 27 3.18 -19.03 -1.90
C GLN A 27 3.84 -18.26 -0.75
N ALA A 28 5.14 -18.02 -0.81
CA ALA A 28 5.87 -17.21 0.18
C ALA A 28 5.37 -15.75 0.17
N ALA A 29 5.17 -15.15 -1.00
CA ALA A 29 4.62 -13.79 -1.11
C ALA A 29 3.20 -13.71 -0.52
N LYS A 30 2.33 -14.68 -0.87
CA LYS A 30 0.97 -14.77 -0.31
C LYS A 30 0.99 -14.92 1.22
N ALA A 31 1.87 -15.77 1.75
CA ALA A 31 2.01 -15.98 3.18
C ALA A 31 2.45 -14.70 3.90
N ALA A 32 3.43 -13.96 3.36
CA ALA A 32 3.87 -12.69 3.91
C ALA A 32 2.75 -11.63 3.91
N MET A 33 1.99 -11.52 2.81
CA MET A 33 0.83 -10.63 2.73
C MET A 33 -0.26 -11.02 3.74
N ASN A 34 -0.53 -12.31 3.91
CA ASN A 34 -1.50 -12.81 4.87
C ASN A 34 -1.09 -12.48 6.31
N ILE A 35 0.19 -12.60 6.66
CA ILE A 35 0.72 -12.18 7.97
C ILE A 35 0.42 -10.69 8.19
N ASN A 36 0.76 -9.83 7.21
CA ASN A 36 0.48 -8.40 7.31
C ASN A 36 -1.01 -8.09 7.49
N CYS A 37 -1.89 -8.81 6.77
CA CYS A 37 -3.35 -8.64 6.89
C CYS A 37 -3.84 -8.98 8.30
N ARG A 38 -3.40 -10.11 8.87
CA ARG A 38 -3.79 -10.51 10.23
C ARG A 38 -3.34 -9.51 11.28
N GLU A 39 -2.09 -9.05 11.18
CA GLU A 39 -1.56 -8.05 12.12
C GLU A 39 -2.31 -6.72 11.99
N TYR A 40 -2.60 -6.27 10.76
CA TYR A 40 -3.41 -5.06 10.56
C TYR A 40 -4.83 -5.20 11.13
N LEU A 41 -5.51 -6.32 10.89
CA LEU A 41 -6.85 -6.57 11.42
C LEU A 41 -6.87 -6.52 12.96
N ARG A 42 -5.85 -7.10 13.60
CA ARG A 42 -5.67 -7.01 15.06
C ARG A 42 -5.52 -5.57 15.53
N TRP A 43 -4.75 -4.75 14.81
CA TRP A 43 -4.61 -3.33 15.12
C TRP A 43 -5.92 -2.57 14.92
N VAL A 44 -6.66 -2.82 13.84
CA VAL A 44 -7.96 -2.19 13.57
C VAL A 44 -8.97 -2.49 14.66
N ASP A 45 -9.03 -3.73 15.15
CA ASP A 45 -9.87 -4.10 16.29
C ASP A 45 -9.49 -3.31 17.56
N LEU A 46 -8.18 -3.18 17.83
CA LEU A 46 -7.69 -2.39 18.96
C LEU A 46 -8.03 -0.90 18.82
N PHE A 47 -7.84 -0.30 17.65
CA PHE A 47 -8.19 1.08 17.39
C PHE A 47 -9.70 1.31 17.51
N SER A 48 -10.52 0.39 16.98
CA SER A 48 -11.99 0.46 17.07
C SER A 48 -12.48 0.50 18.51
N CYS A 49 -11.94 -0.37 19.37
CA CYS A 49 -12.28 -0.37 20.80
C CYS A 49 -11.86 0.91 21.52
N ARG A 50 -10.78 1.56 21.07
CA ARG A 50 -10.21 2.74 21.74
C ARG A 50 -10.87 4.04 21.31
N LEU A 51 -11.30 4.17 20.07
CA LEU A 51 -11.74 5.42 19.46
C LEU A 51 -12.80 6.17 20.29
N GLU A 52 -13.78 5.46 20.86
CA GLU A 52 -14.83 6.07 21.68
C GLU A 52 -14.28 6.75 22.94
N THR A 53 -13.22 6.19 23.53
CA THR A 53 -12.59 6.68 24.76
C THR A 53 -11.56 7.79 24.53
N ILE A 54 -11.23 8.11 23.28
CA ILE A 54 -10.25 9.14 22.95
C ILE A 54 -10.82 10.53 23.25
N GLU A 55 -10.06 11.31 24.03
CA GLU A 55 -10.30 12.72 24.30
C GLU A 55 -10.18 13.55 23.00
N PRO A 56 -11.02 14.58 22.81
CA PRO A 56 -11.00 15.43 21.61
C PRO A 56 -9.60 15.91 21.20
N GLU A 57 -8.79 16.33 22.16
CA GLU A 57 -7.44 16.90 21.98
C GLU A 57 -6.43 15.84 21.50
N LYS A 58 -6.75 14.55 21.63
CA LYS A 58 -5.93 13.42 21.22
C LYS A 58 -6.36 12.80 19.89
N LEU A 59 -7.45 13.27 19.29
CA LEU A 59 -7.97 12.71 18.03
C LEU A 59 -6.96 12.85 16.88
N HIS A 60 -6.22 13.96 16.82
CA HIS A 60 -5.15 14.12 15.83
C HIS A 60 -4.06 13.05 15.96
N HIS A 61 -3.58 12.86 17.20
CA HIS A 61 -2.57 11.86 17.51
C HIS A 61 -3.08 10.44 17.19
N PHE A 62 -4.34 10.16 17.46
CA PHE A 62 -4.98 8.90 17.10
C PHE A 62 -5.03 8.72 15.57
N ALA A 63 -5.43 9.74 14.81
CA ALA A 63 -5.46 9.71 13.35
C ALA A 63 -4.08 9.42 12.75
N ARG A 64 -3.02 10.02 13.31
CA ARG A 64 -1.62 9.74 12.93
C ARG A 64 -1.24 8.29 13.22
N ALA A 65 -1.47 7.82 14.44
CA ALA A 65 -1.13 6.46 14.84
C ALA A 65 -1.84 5.42 13.96
N LEU A 66 -3.13 5.62 13.69
CA LEU A 66 -3.92 4.78 12.79
C LEU A 66 -3.38 4.80 11.36
N SER A 67 -3.10 5.97 10.82
CA SER A 67 -2.58 6.13 9.45
C SER A 67 -1.20 5.49 9.28
N LEU A 68 -0.30 5.69 10.24
CA LEU A 68 1.04 5.06 10.22
C LEU A 68 0.94 3.54 10.38
N THR A 69 0.00 3.05 11.18
CA THR A 69 -0.23 1.61 11.34
C THR A 69 -0.80 1.01 10.04
N LEU A 70 -1.72 1.70 9.37
CA LEU A 70 -2.21 1.32 8.06
C LEU A 70 -1.05 1.22 7.06
N LEU A 71 -0.26 2.29 6.90
CA LEU A 71 0.87 2.30 5.97
C LEU A 71 1.91 1.21 6.31
N GLY A 72 2.21 1.02 7.59
CA GLY A 72 3.20 0.05 8.04
C GLY A 72 2.87 -1.41 7.68
N HIS A 73 1.60 -1.74 7.47
CA HIS A 73 1.15 -3.09 7.13
C HIS A 73 0.80 -3.28 5.65
N LEU A 74 0.92 -2.24 4.81
CA LEU A 74 0.73 -2.40 3.38
C LEU A 74 1.84 -3.28 2.77
N PRO A 75 1.52 -4.12 1.77
CA PRO A 75 2.48 -5.05 1.17
C PRO A 75 3.47 -4.34 0.22
N VAL A 76 4.18 -3.31 0.67
CA VAL A 76 5.10 -2.53 -0.20
C VAL A 76 6.53 -3.06 -0.18
N ARG A 77 6.80 -4.11 0.61
CA ARG A 77 8.16 -4.64 0.84
C ARG A 77 8.52 -5.79 -0.12
N PRO A 78 9.81 -6.02 -0.42
CA PRO A 78 10.27 -7.11 -1.28
C PRO A 78 9.76 -8.50 -0.87
N ALA A 79 9.62 -8.76 0.44
CA ALA A 79 9.07 -10.02 0.98
C ALA A 79 7.61 -10.31 0.58
N THR A 80 6.91 -9.34 -0.01
CA THR A 80 5.55 -9.48 -0.54
C THR A 80 5.53 -9.38 -2.07
N CYS A 81 6.68 -9.54 -2.74
CA CYS A 81 6.78 -9.57 -4.18
C CYS A 81 7.32 -10.93 -4.61
N PRO A 82 6.56 -11.76 -5.33
CA PRO A 82 7.03 -13.08 -5.74
C PRO A 82 8.28 -13.00 -6.64
N PHE A 83 8.38 -11.94 -7.45
CA PHE A 83 9.57 -11.67 -8.26
C PHE A 83 10.81 -11.38 -7.41
N CYS A 84 10.68 -10.55 -6.36
CA CYS A 84 11.81 -10.28 -5.47
C CYS A 84 12.21 -11.52 -4.66
N ILE A 85 11.25 -12.35 -4.26
CA ILE A 85 11.55 -13.60 -3.55
C ILE A 85 12.34 -14.56 -4.44
N GLN A 86 12.01 -14.66 -5.73
CA GLN A 86 12.66 -15.58 -6.65
C GLN A 86 14.01 -15.07 -7.20
N TYR A 87 14.10 -13.76 -7.49
CA TYR A 87 15.20 -13.18 -8.26
C TYR A 87 16.01 -12.13 -7.49
N GLY A 88 15.67 -11.86 -6.21
CA GLY A 88 16.26 -10.77 -5.43
C GLY A 88 17.53 -11.12 -4.65
N ASP A 89 17.85 -12.41 -4.49
CA ASP A 89 18.92 -12.87 -3.59
C ASP A 89 20.32 -12.37 -3.99
N ASP A 90 20.60 -12.29 -5.29
CA ASP A 90 21.89 -11.84 -5.80
C ASP A 90 21.94 -10.33 -6.12
N LYS A 91 20.84 -9.61 -5.87
CA LYS A 91 20.63 -8.18 -6.23
C LYS A 91 20.87 -7.87 -7.72
N SER A 92 21.02 -8.88 -8.57
CA SER A 92 21.21 -8.69 -10.00
C SER A 92 19.87 -8.54 -10.71
N CYS A 93 18.79 -9.05 -10.11
CA CYS A 93 17.46 -9.14 -10.71
C CYS A 93 17.49 -9.81 -12.10
N LYS A 94 18.51 -10.63 -12.40
CA LYS A 94 18.61 -11.35 -13.68
C LYS A 94 17.45 -12.32 -13.80
N GLY A 95 16.71 -12.22 -14.91
CA GLY A 95 15.51 -13.02 -15.14
C GLY A 95 14.25 -12.52 -14.42
N CYS A 96 14.33 -11.42 -13.66
CA CYS A 96 13.15 -10.81 -13.05
C CYS A 96 12.29 -10.14 -14.13
N GLY A 97 11.16 -10.77 -14.46
CA GLY A 97 10.27 -10.22 -15.47
C GLY A 97 9.57 -8.92 -15.07
N TYR A 98 9.44 -8.63 -13.76
CA TYR A 98 9.06 -7.28 -13.30
C TYR A 98 10.15 -6.26 -13.70
N ALA A 99 11.42 -6.57 -13.46
CA ALA A 99 12.52 -5.67 -13.81
C ALA A 99 12.64 -5.45 -15.32
N ALA A 100 12.36 -6.49 -16.12
CA ALA A 100 12.34 -6.39 -17.58
C ALA A 100 11.23 -5.43 -18.09
N THR A 101 10.06 -5.44 -17.43
CA THR A 101 8.89 -4.68 -17.87
C THR A 101 8.74 -3.32 -17.20
N HIS A 102 9.32 -3.09 -16.02
CA HIS A 102 9.11 -1.89 -15.19
C HIS A 102 10.42 -1.23 -14.71
N GLY A 103 11.57 -1.76 -15.12
CA GLY A 103 12.87 -1.35 -14.62
C GLY A 103 13.21 -2.02 -13.28
N ARG A 104 14.51 -2.04 -12.95
CA ARG A 104 14.99 -2.63 -11.69
C ARG A 104 14.49 -1.83 -10.50
N CYS A 105 14.01 -2.52 -9.46
CA CYS A 105 13.49 -1.88 -8.25
C CYS A 105 14.51 -1.02 -7.48
N ASP A 106 15.81 -1.20 -7.72
CA ASP A 106 16.90 -0.43 -7.11
C ASP A 106 17.47 0.67 -8.02
N ALA A 107 16.87 0.89 -9.19
CA ALA A 107 17.18 2.05 -10.02
C ALA A 107 16.39 3.28 -9.54
N ASP A 108 17.08 4.41 -9.40
CA ASP A 108 16.55 5.67 -8.87
C ASP A 108 15.31 6.19 -9.61
N ASP A 109 15.18 5.87 -10.90
CA ASP A 109 14.08 6.31 -11.76
C ASP A 109 13.02 5.22 -12.03
N SER A 110 13.16 4.06 -11.40
CA SER A 110 12.18 2.98 -11.54
C SER A 110 10.83 3.34 -10.94
N ALA A 111 9.75 2.79 -11.51
CA ALA A 111 8.41 3.00 -10.99
C ALA A 111 8.28 2.60 -9.51
N PHE A 112 9.00 1.54 -9.11
CA PHE A 112 9.04 1.11 -7.72
C PHE A 112 9.80 2.10 -6.81
N SER A 113 10.99 2.58 -7.21
CA SER A 113 11.77 3.52 -6.38
C SER A 113 11.00 4.82 -6.14
N LEU A 114 10.44 5.39 -7.21
CA LEU A 114 9.63 6.60 -7.12
C LEU A 114 8.38 6.42 -6.25
N PHE A 115 7.74 5.24 -6.32
CA PHE A 115 6.63 4.89 -5.46
C PHE A 115 7.06 4.76 -3.99
N ILE A 116 8.10 3.97 -3.69
CA ILE A 116 8.49 3.69 -2.30
C ILE A 116 9.07 4.92 -1.61
N GLU A 117 9.77 5.79 -2.33
CA GLU A 117 10.22 7.09 -1.82
C GLU A 117 9.03 7.97 -1.44
N SER A 118 8.05 8.13 -2.34
CA SER A 118 6.84 8.89 -2.08
C SER A 118 6.02 8.29 -0.92
N PHE A 119 6.02 6.96 -0.79
CA PHE A 119 5.35 6.24 0.30
C PHE A 119 6.01 6.50 1.65
N GLN A 120 7.34 6.45 1.71
CA GLN A 120 8.10 6.76 2.92
C GLN A 120 7.95 8.23 3.30
N GLU A 121 7.96 9.12 2.30
CA GLU A 121 7.78 10.55 2.51
C GLU A 121 6.38 10.86 3.06
N LEU A 122 5.32 10.24 2.55
CA LEU A 122 3.98 10.37 3.14
C LEU A 122 3.96 9.93 4.61
N GLY A 123 4.58 8.80 4.92
CA GLY A 123 4.71 8.33 6.31
C GLY A 123 5.46 9.34 7.19
N ARG A 124 6.54 9.93 6.68
CA ARG A 124 7.29 10.99 7.36
C ARG A 124 6.42 12.23 7.58
N SER A 125 5.69 12.69 6.57
CA SER A 125 4.81 13.86 6.67
C SER A 125 3.72 13.64 7.73
N ILE A 126 3.05 12.48 7.74
CA ILE A 126 2.05 12.13 8.77
C ILE A 126 2.69 12.06 10.17
N TYR A 127 3.90 11.52 10.27
CA TYR A 127 4.62 11.50 11.54
C TYR A 127 5.03 12.90 12.02
N GLN A 128 5.32 13.84 11.13
CA GLN A 128 5.71 15.21 11.48
C GLN A 128 4.53 16.17 11.59
N ASP A 129 3.34 15.75 11.18
CA ASP A 129 2.11 16.52 11.26
C ASP A 129 1.67 16.66 12.73
N THR A 130 2.30 17.56 13.47
CA THR A 130 1.94 17.88 14.85
C THR A 130 0.88 18.96 14.92
N ALA A 131 0.15 19.21 13.83
CA ALA A 131 -0.78 20.32 13.72
C ALA A 131 -1.69 20.40 14.96
N ASN A 132 -1.56 21.51 15.69
CA ASN A 132 -2.49 21.91 16.74
C ASN A 132 -3.80 22.47 16.15
N GLU A 133 -3.90 22.50 14.83
CA GLU A 133 -4.96 23.15 14.05
C GLU A 133 -5.84 22.10 13.36
N ILE A 134 -6.50 21.23 14.13
CA ILE A 134 -7.83 20.79 13.68
C ILE A 134 -8.76 21.99 13.92
N SER A 135 -8.61 23.08 13.14
CA SER A 135 -9.39 24.30 13.43
C SER A 135 -10.85 24.17 13.01
N ASP A 136 -11.16 23.29 12.05
CA ASP A 136 -12.46 23.29 11.38
C ASP A 136 -13.28 21.99 11.55
N VAL A 137 -12.66 20.88 11.97
CA VAL A 137 -13.35 19.59 12.13
C VAL A 137 -13.72 19.36 13.60
N SER A 138 -15.02 19.28 13.89
CA SER A 138 -15.48 18.97 15.24
C SER A 138 -15.02 17.58 15.70
N ALA A 139 -14.82 17.39 17.01
CA ALA A 139 -14.43 16.09 17.57
C ALA A 139 -15.40 14.95 17.20
N LYS A 140 -16.71 15.24 17.14
CA LYS A 140 -17.74 14.28 16.70
C LYS A 140 -17.53 13.86 15.26
N GLU A 141 -17.22 14.81 14.39
CA GLU A 141 -16.98 14.57 12.97
C GLU A 141 -15.68 13.80 12.74
N ALA A 142 -14.60 14.15 13.46
CA ALA A 142 -13.34 13.42 13.43
C ALA A 142 -13.53 11.95 13.87
N LYS A 143 -14.26 11.69 14.96
CA LYS A 143 -14.61 10.32 15.37
C LYS A 143 -15.40 9.58 14.28
N ARG A 144 -16.38 10.23 13.65
CA ARG A 144 -17.16 9.64 12.54
C ARG A 144 -16.27 9.23 11.37
N ILE A 145 -15.35 10.10 10.95
CA ILE A 145 -14.39 9.83 9.86
C ILE A 145 -13.50 8.64 10.23
N LEU A 146 -12.93 8.64 11.44
CA LEU A 146 -12.05 7.57 11.91
C LEU A 146 -12.78 6.22 12.04
N SER A 147 -14.02 6.21 12.53
CA SER A 147 -14.85 5.00 12.58
C SER A 147 -15.15 4.46 11.18
N ALA A 148 -15.47 5.33 10.23
CA ALA A 148 -15.73 4.93 8.84
C ALA A 148 -14.47 4.36 8.18
N LEU A 149 -13.30 4.96 8.42
CA LEU A 149 -12.01 4.44 7.98
C LEU A 149 -11.78 3.04 8.54
N LEU A 150 -11.89 2.86 9.86
CA LEU A 150 -11.64 1.57 10.53
C LEU A 150 -12.53 0.46 9.98
N LEU A 151 -13.81 0.74 9.75
CA LEU A 151 -14.73 -0.23 9.16
C LEU A 151 -14.32 -0.58 7.71
N SER A 152 -14.11 0.45 6.88
CA SER A 152 -13.81 0.26 5.47
C SER A 152 -12.48 -0.44 5.24
N SER A 153 -11.45 -0.08 6.02
CA SER A 153 -10.13 -0.69 5.91
C SER A 153 -10.16 -2.14 6.40
N LYS A 154 -10.94 -2.46 7.43
CA LYS A 154 -11.16 -3.85 7.88
C LYS A 154 -11.74 -4.71 6.78
N ASP A 155 -12.79 -4.22 6.11
CA ASP A 155 -13.48 -4.96 5.07
C ASP A 155 -12.60 -5.13 3.82
N LEU A 156 -11.85 -4.09 3.44
CA LEU A 156 -10.85 -4.19 2.37
C LEU A 156 -9.76 -5.22 2.69
N THR A 157 -9.21 -5.21 3.91
CA THR A 157 -8.17 -6.16 4.31
C THR A 157 -8.69 -7.59 4.35
N ARG A 158 -9.92 -7.81 4.81
CA ARG A 158 -10.55 -9.14 4.80
C ARG A 158 -10.76 -9.65 3.38
N GLY A 159 -11.34 -8.84 2.50
CA GLY A 159 -11.53 -9.21 1.10
C GLY A 159 -10.20 -9.50 0.40
N PHE A 160 -9.17 -8.68 0.65
CA PHE A 160 -7.82 -8.95 0.14
C PHE A 160 -7.26 -10.29 0.65
N GLN A 161 -7.39 -10.56 1.95
CA GLN A 161 -6.93 -11.81 2.58
C GLN A 161 -7.66 -13.05 2.05
N GLU A 162 -8.98 -12.96 1.86
CA GLU A 162 -9.84 -14.04 1.35
C GLU A 162 -9.48 -14.41 -0.10
N ASP A 163 -9.11 -13.42 -0.92
CA ASP A 163 -8.74 -13.66 -2.31
C ASP A 163 -7.38 -14.35 -2.46
N LEU A 164 -6.41 -14.06 -1.57
CA LEU A 164 -5.00 -14.49 -1.68
C LEU A 164 -4.78 -15.94 -2.13
N PRO A 165 -5.46 -16.97 -1.57
CA PRO A 165 -5.22 -18.35 -1.94
C PRO A 165 -5.43 -18.62 -3.43
N SER A 166 -6.43 -17.99 -4.04
CA SER A 166 -6.87 -18.25 -5.41
C SER A 166 -6.07 -17.52 -6.50
N LEU A 167 -5.33 -16.47 -6.15
CA LEU A 167 -4.73 -15.57 -7.14
C LEU A 167 -3.50 -16.20 -7.83
N SER A 168 -3.44 -16.12 -9.16
CA SER A 168 -2.19 -16.31 -9.91
C SER A 168 -1.19 -15.18 -9.64
N THR A 169 0.06 -15.29 -10.07
CA THR A 169 1.07 -14.22 -9.91
C THR A 169 0.60 -12.89 -10.49
N LEU A 170 0.07 -12.91 -11.72
CA LEU A 170 -0.41 -11.71 -12.40
C LEU A 170 -1.60 -11.08 -11.65
N GLN A 171 -2.55 -11.92 -11.22
CA GLN A 171 -3.71 -11.47 -10.45
C GLN A 171 -3.31 -10.95 -9.07
N LEU A 172 -2.32 -11.57 -8.42
CA LEU A 172 -1.80 -11.16 -7.12
C LEU A 172 -1.23 -9.75 -7.18
N MET A 173 -0.39 -9.46 -8.17
CA MET A 173 0.23 -8.13 -8.30
C MET A 173 -0.80 -7.05 -8.63
N ARG A 174 -1.78 -7.33 -9.50
CA ARG A 174 -2.92 -6.42 -9.75
C ARG A 174 -3.73 -6.18 -8.48
N LYS A 175 -4.10 -7.26 -7.77
CA LYS A 175 -4.88 -7.17 -6.53
C LYS A 175 -4.12 -6.40 -5.45
N LYS A 176 -2.80 -6.60 -5.36
CA LYS A 176 -1.90 -5.90 -4.46
C LYS A 176 -1.87 -4.40 -4.73
N GLN A 177 -1.69 -3.97 -5.98
CA GLN A 177 -1.73 -2.55 -6.36
C GLN A 177 -3.06 -1.91 -5.98
N ASN A 178 -4.19 -2.54 -6.35
CA ASN A 178 -5.53 -2.06 -6.02
C ASN A 178 -5.78 -1.98 -4.51
N TYR A 179 -5.27 -2.95 -3.75
CA TYR A 179 -5.37 -2.93 -2.29
C TYR A 179 -4.58 -1.77 -1.67
N ILE A 180 -3.35 -1.53 -2.13
CA ILE A 180 -2.52 -0.39 -1.70
C ILE A 180 -3.25 0.92 -2.01
N ASP A 181 -3.77 1.06 -3.23
CA ASP A 181 -4.47 2.26 -3.70
C ASP A 181 -5.70 2.58 -2.83
N HIS A 182 -6.61 1.62 -2.70
CA HIS A 182 -7.80 1.80 -1.88
C HIS A 182 -7.49 2.10 -0.42
N MET A 183 -6.43 1.50 0.15
CA MET A 183 -6.04 1.76 1.53
C MET A 183 -5.45 3.16 1.71
N ILE A 184 -4.71 3.69 0.73
CA ILE A 184 -4.21 5.07 0.75
C ILE A 184 -5.38 6.06 0.65
N LEU A 185 -6.38 5.78 -0.20
CA LEU A 185 -7.58 6.62 -0.34
C LEU A 185 -8.44 6.69 0.94
N LEU A 186 -8.31 5.72 1.84
CA LEU A 186 -8.99 5.74 3.13
C LEU A 186 -8.31 6.63 4.19
N LEU A 187 -7.10 7.14 3.95
CA LEU A 187 -6.42 8.00 4.92
C LEU A 187 -7.31 9.21 5.27
N PRO A 188 -7.38 9.61 6.55
CA PRO A 188 -8.28 10.66 7.01
C PRO A 188 -7.68 12.04 6.71
N LEU A 189 -7.42 12.33 5.43
CA LEU A 189 -6.69 13.50 4.93
C LEU A 189 -7.27 14.86 5.34
N VAL A 190 -8.57 14.91 5.63
CA VAL A 190 -9.24 16.10 6.16
C VAL A 190 -8.77 16.44 7.58
N LEU A 191 -8.21 15.48 8.31
CA LEU A 191 -7.63 15.67 9.64
C LEU A 191 -6.15 16.03 9.61
N PHE A 192 -5.53 16.13 8.43
CA PHE A 192 -4.11 16.45 8.27
C PHE A 192 -3.89 17.80 7.59
N SER A 193 -2.66 18.30 7.64
CA SER A 193 -2.25 19.51 6.93
C SER A 193 -2.32 19.36 5.41
N GLU A 194 -2.23 20.50 4.71
CA GLU A 194 -2.15 20.49 3.24
C GLU A 194 -0.89 19.79 2.73
N ASP A 195 0.21 19.79 3.48
CA ASP A 195 1.45 19.11 3.10
C ASP A 195 1.24 17.60 3.00
N VAL A 196 0.56 17.00 3.98
CA VAL A 196 0.19 15.57 3.93
C VAL A 196 -0.74 15.30 2.74
N ARG A 197 -1.71 16.18 2.47
CA ARG A 197 -2.62 16.05 1.32
C ARG A 197 -1.88 16.13 -0.01
N ALA A 198 -0.92 17.05 -0.14
CA ALA A 198 -0.07 17.18 -1.32
C ALA A 198 0.78 15.93 -1.54
N MET A 199 1.40 15.40 -0.49
CA MET A 199 2.18 14.17 -0.58
C MET A 199 1.34 12.96 -0.97
N CYS A 200 0.10 12.87 -0.48
CA CYS A 200 -0.81 11.81 -0.87
C CYS A 200 -1.16 11.86 -2.37
N ARG A 201 -1.34 13.06 -2.95
CA ARG A 201 -1.57 13.23 -4.40
C ARG A 201 -0.36 12.82 -5.23
N ILE A 202 0.85 13.11 -4.75
CA ILE A 202 2.09 12.66 -5.40
C ILE A 202 2.17 11.13 -5.37
N LEU A 203 1.91 10.51 -4.22
CA LEU A 203 1.93 9.05 -4.07
C LEU A 203 0.91 8.36 -5.01
N ASP A 204 -0.32 8.86 -5.08
CA ASP A 204 -1.37 8.35 -5.99
C ASP A 204 -0.89 8.35 -7.46
N SER A 205 -0.25 9.45 -7.88
CA SER A 205 0.29 9.54 -9.24
C SER A 205 1.38 8.51 -9.54
N ARG A 206 2.21 8.16 -8.55
CA ARG A 206 3.30 7.18 -8.70
C ARG A 206 2.80 5.75 -8.65
N LEU A 207 1.79 5.46 -7.83
CA LEU A 207 1.19 4.14 -7.70
C LEU A 207 0.54 3.66 -9.01
N LYS A 208 0.04 4.58 -9.84
CA LYS A 208 -0.53 4.26 -11.17
C LYS A 208 0.48 3.64 -12.14
N SER A 209 1.78 3.84 -11.90
CA SER A 209 2.85 3.26 -12.70
C SER A 209 3.49 2.02 -12.07
N TYR A 210 3.02 1.60 -10.89
CA TYR A 210 3.60 0.50 -10.10
C TYR A 210 3.47 -0.87 -10.79
N TRP A 211 2.34 -1.13 -11.45
CA TRP A 211 1.97 -2.38 -12.10
C TRP A 211 0.92 -2.10 -13.18
#